data_AF-A0A1Q7NUF3-F1
#
_entry.id   AF-A0A1Q7NUF3-F1
#
_cell.length_a   1.000
_cell.length_b   1.000
_cell.length_c   1.000
_cell.angle_alpha   90.00
_cell.angle_beta   90.00
_cell.angle_gamma   90.00
#
_symmetry.space_group_name_H-M   'P 1'
#
loop_
_entity.id
_entity.type
_entity.pdbx_description
1 polymer ?
#
loop_
_entity_poly.entity_id
_entity_poly.type
_entity_poly.pdbx_seq_one_letter_code
_entity_poly.pdbx_strand_id
1 'polypeptide(L)'
;MIKYATDRQLPVKITMFDSNRNQANILYKDEFDRWAKLNKNLKIVYTITEEEAESLPYSASSEWKAEKGWIDKAMLTRHLDKDLLSEQIGVSDDKIRIEEFTGY
;
A
#
# COMPACT_ATOMS: atom_id res chain seq x y z
N MET A 1 -10.11 5.99 -6.80
CA MET A 1 -10.96 5.13 -5.94
C MET A 1 -10.94 5.55 -4.46
N ILE A 2 -9.76 5.64 -3.81
CA ILE A 2 -9.65 5.90 -2.36
C ILE A 2 -10.22 7.25 -1.91
N LYS A 3 -9.99 8.32 -2.69
CA LYS A 3 -10.56 9.64 -2.42
C LYS A 3 -12.08 9.59 -2.30
N TYR A 4 -12.75 8.94 -3.25
CA TYR A 4 -14.20 8.80 -3.24
C TYR A 4 -14.69 8.03 -2.01
N ALA A 5 -14.07 6.90 -1.68
CA ALA A 5 -14.43 6.11 -0.50
C ALA A 5 -14.27 6.90 0.80
N THR A 6 -13.24 7.75 0.88
CA THR A 6 -12.97 8.65 2.00
C THR A 6 -14.00 9.78 2.08
N ASP A 7 -14.22 10.50 0.97
CA ASP A 7 -15.16 11.63 0.91
C ASP A 7 -16.61 11.20 1.22
N ARG A 8 -17.00 9.99 0.78
CA ARG A 8 -18.32 9.41 1.02
C ARG A 8 -18.42 8.64 2.34
N GLN A 9 -17.33 8.52 3.10
CA GLN A 9 -17.25 7.75 4.34
C GLN A 9 -17.88 6.35 4.20
N LEU A 10 -17.53 5.64 3.12
CA LEU A 10 -18.11 4.32 2.88
C LEU A 10 -17.77 3.37 4.05
N PRO A 11 -18.71 2.55 4.53
CA PRO A 11 -18.50 1.64 5.66
C PRO A 11 -17.76 0.36 5.23
N VAL A 12 -16.77 0.47 4.35
CA VAL A 12 -15.97 -0.65 3.83
C VAL A 12 -14.53 -0.53 4.31
N LYS A 13 -13.96 -1.63 4.80
CA LYS A 13 -12.55 -1.73 5.18
C LYS A 13 -11.69 -1.84 3.93
N ILE A 14 -10.75 -0.92 3.76
CA ILE A 14 -9.86 -0.81 2.61
C ILE A 14 -8.42 -0.87 3.11
N THR A 15 -7.66 -1.82 2.58
CA THR A 15 -6.20 -1.86 2.75
C THR A 15 -5.55 -1.65 1.39
N MET A 16 -4.76 -0.59 1.26
CA MET A 16 -4.00 -0.27 0.05
C MET A 16 -2.54 -0.60 0.27
N PHE A 17 -1.95 -1.34 -0.66
CA PHE A 17 -0.51 -1.53 -0.73
C PHE A 17 0.03 -0.66 -1.86
N ASP A 18 0.97 0.23 -1.53
CA ASP A 18 1.61 1.14 -2.48
C ASP A 18 3.08 0.79 -2.59
N SER A 19 3.48 0.28 -3.75
CA SER A 19 4.82 -0.25 -4.01
C SER A 19 5.56 0.67 -4.96
N ASN A 20 6.67 1.23 -4.48
CA ASN A 20 7.52 2.12 -5.26
C ASN A 20 8.96 1.63 -5.28
N ARG A 21 9.78 2.21 -6.15
CA ARG A 21 11.20 1.89 -6.20
C ARG A 21 11.92 2.38 -4.93
N ASN A 22 11.73 3.65 -4.58
CA ASN A 22 12.31 4.28 -3.39
C ASN A 22 11.30 5.28 -2.77
N GLN A 23 11.67 5.91 -1.65
CA GLN A 23 10.80 6.84 -0.93
C GLN A 23 10.48 8.11 -1.74
N ALA A 24 11.42 8.60 -2.54
CA ALA A 24 11.23 9.80 -3.36
C ALA A 24 10.19 9.58 -4.48
N ASN A 25 10.00 8.33 -4.91
CA ASN A 25 9.04 7.94 -5.94
C ASN A 25 7.60 7.80 -5.42
N ILE A 26 7.37 7.88 -4.11
CA ILE A 26 6.02 7.79 -3.54
C ILE A 26 5.24 9.05 -3.88
N LEU A 27 4.34 8.94 -4.86
CA LEU A 27 3.46 10.03 -5.25
C LEU A 27 2.30 10.17 -4.26
N TYR A 28 1.85 11.41 -4.02
CA TYR A 28 0.68 11.73 -3.19
C TYR A 28 0.72 11.23 -1.74
N LYS A 29 1.92 11.05 -1.18
CA LYS A 29 2.08 10.54 0.19
C LYS A 29 1.33 11.37 1.24
N ASP A 30 1.39 12.70 1.12
CA ASP A 30 0.75 13.61 2.08
C ASP A 30 -0.79 13.53 2.01
N GLU A 31 -1.35 13.39 0.81
CA GLU A 31 -2.78 13.13 0.58
C GLU A 31 -3.20 11.81 1.20
N PHE A 32 -2.45 10.74 0.94
CA PHE A 32 -2.72 9.39 1.41
C PHE A 32 -2.69 9.32 2.94
N ASP A 33 -1.66 9.89 3.56
CA ASP A 33 -1.53 9.93 5.03
C ASP A 33 -2.66 10.73 5.67
N ARG A 34 -3.09 11.82 5.04
CA ARG A 34 -4.25 12.61 5.47
C ARG A 34 -5.55 11.81 5.35
N TRP A 35 -5.77 11.10 4.24
CA TRP A 35 -6.97 10.27 4.07
C TRP A 35 -7.01 9.10 5.05
N ALA A 36 -5.88 8.46 5.34
CA ALA A 36 -5.79 7.40 6.35
C ALA A 36 -6.13 7.91 7.76
N LYS A 37 -5.78 9.17 8.08
CA LYS A 37 -6.17 9.80 9.35
C LYS A 37 -7.67 10.15 9.41
N LEU A 38 -8.25 10.56 8.28
CA LEU A 38 -9.67 10.93 8.18
C LEU A 38 -10.59 9.72 8.17
N ASN A 39 -10.22 8.65 7.47
CA ASN A 39 -11.02 7.44 7.29
C ASN A 39 -10.40 6.27 8.05
N LYS A 40 -10.98 5.94 9.22
CA LYS A 40 -10.53 4.81 10.06
C LYS A 40 -10.62 3.45 9.38
N ASN A 41 -11.41 3.34 8.30
CA ASN A 41 -11.54 2.12 7.52
C ASN A 41 -10.43 1.99 6.46
N LEU A 42 -9.61 3.03 6.24
CA LEU A 42 -8.52 3.04 5.28
C LEU A 42 -7.17 2.80 5.98
N LYS A 43 -6.48 1.75 5.55
CA LYS A 43 -5.10 1.45 5.92
C LYS A 43 -4.23 1.52 4.67
N ILE A 44 -3.09 2.19 4.76
CA ILE A 44 -2.12 2.30 3.67
C ILE A 44 -0.81 1.67 4.13
N VAL A 45 -0.28 0.77 3.32
CA VAL A 45 0.98 0.06 3.55
C VAL A 45 1.91 0.44 2.41
N TYR A 46 2.95 1.21 2.72
CA TYR A 46 3.97 1.57 1.75
C TYR A 46 5.08 0.52 1.74
N THR A 47 5.55 0.12 0.56
CA THR A 47 6.73 -0.71 0.37
C THR A 47 7.66 -0.12 -0.67
N ILE A 48 8.97 -0.27 -0.46
CA ILE A 48 10.01 0.14 -1.41
C ILE A 48 10.86 -1.07 -1.84
N THR A 49 11.28 -1.11 -3.10
CA THR A 49 12.04 -2.25 -3.66
C THR A 49 13.55 -2.03 -3.79
N GLU A 50 14.06 -0.78 -3.77
CA GLU A 50 15.50 -0.49 -3.86
C GLU A 50 16.24 -0.49 -2.51
N GLU A 51 17.51 -0.88 -2.58
CA GLU A 51 18.56 -0.72 -1.56
C GLU A 51 19.15 0.70 -1.53
N GLU A 52 18.35 1.76 -1.59
CA GLU A 52 18.85 3.13 -1.37
C GLU A 52 19.24 3.39 0.11
N ALA A 53 19.41 2.32 0.89
CA ALA A 53 20.05 2.32 2.19
C ALA A 53 21.57 2.15 2.11
N GLU A 54 22.15 1.68 0.99
CA GLU A 54 23.58 1.36 0.91
C GLU A 54 24.44 2.39 0.14
N SER A 55 23.84 3.27 -0.67
CA SER A 55 24.58 4.15 -1.59
C SER A 55 24.50 5.66 -1.31
N LEU A 56 23.77 6.09 -0.28
CA LEU A 56 23.76 7.50 0.15
C LEU A 56 24.79 7.73 1.28
N PRO A 57 25.55 8.85 1.27
CA PRO A 57 26.39 9.21 2.40
C PRO A 57 25.54 9.29 3.67
N TYR A 58 26.12 8.80 4.78
CA TYR A 58 25.57 8.58 6.13
C TYR A 58 24.74 9.73 6.75
N SER A 59 24.60 10.87 6.07
CA SER A 59 23.83 12.05 6.46
C SER A 59 22.45 12.17 5.80
N ALA A 60 22.10 11.29 4.84
CA ALA A 60 20.82 11.31 4.12
C ALA A 60 20.09 9.96 4.10
N SER A 61 20.47 9.00 4.95
CA SER A 61 19.72 7.75 5.14
C SER A 61 18.42 8.05 5.87
N SER A 62 17.37 8.39 5.12
CA SER A 62 16.01 8.37 5.64
C SER A 62 15.77 6.98 6.23
N GLU A 63 15.63 6.87 7.56
CA GLU A 63 15.33 5.61 8.23
C GLU A 63 13.96 5.09 7.75
N TRP A 64 13.95 4.30 6.67
CA TRP A 64 12.73 3.69 6.17
C TRP A 64 12.27 2.62 7.16
N LYS A 65 11.17 2.91 7.88
CA LYS A 65 10.61 2.06 8.93
C LYS A 65 9.43 1.18 8.47
N ALA A 66 9.07 1.24 7.20
CA ALA A 66 7.93 0.49 6.64
C ALA A 66 8.39 -0.76 5.86
N GLU A 67 7.49 -1.37 5.09
CA GLU A 67 7.75 -2.62 4.37
C GLU A 67 8.82 -2.46 3.29
N LYS A 68 9.53 -3.55 2.98
CA LYS A 68 10.55 -3.59 1.92
C LYS A 68 10.33 -4.79 1.03
N GLY A 69 10.61 -4.62 -0.26
CA GLY A 69 10.48 -5.64 -1.29
C GLY A 69 9.13 -5.64 -2.00
N TRP A 70 8.97 -6.61 -2.90
CA TRP A 70 7.76 -6.80 -3.70
C TRP A 70 6.57 -7.21 -2.81
N ILE A 71 5.37 -6.81 -3.22
CA ILE A 71 4.15 -7.26 -2.56
C ILE A 71 3.99 -8.77 -2.83
N ASP A 72 4.15 -9.56 -1.78
CA ASP A 72 4.03 -11.02 -1.83
C ASP A 72 3.01 -11.54 -0.81
N LYS A 73 2.77 -12.85 -0.83
CA LYS A 73 1.83 -13.50 0.09
C LYS A 73 2.21 -13.28 1.57
N ALA A 74 3.50 -13.21 1.87
CA ALA A 74 3.97 -13.00 3.24
C ALA A 74 3.62 -11.59 3.72
N MET A 75 3.81 -10.56 2.88
CA MET A 75 3.45 -9.17 3.16
C MET A 75 1.94 -9.00 3.33
N LEU A 76 1.15 -9.59 2.42
CA LEU A 76 -0.31 -9.57 2.55
C LEU A 76 -0.74 -10.17 3.90
N THR A 77 -0.12 -11.28 4.30
CA THR A 77 -0.44 -11.98 5.56
C THR A 77 -0.12 -11.15 6.82
N ARG A 78 0.88 -10.25 6.77
CA ARG A 78 1.23 -9.37 7.91
C ARG A 78 0.21 -8.26 8.16
N HIS A 79 -0.50 -7.82 7.12
CA HIS A 79 -1.34 -6.62 7.20
C HIS A 79 -2.84 -6.87 7.06
N LEU A 80 -3.24 -8.02 6.52
CA LEU A 80 -4.63 -8.44 6.39
C LEU A 80 -5.05 -9.32 7.57
N ASP A 81 -6.35 -9.27 7.92
CA ASP A 81 -6.88 -10.09 9.01
C ASP A 81 -6.84 -11.58 8.62
N LYS A 82 -6.64 -12.46 9.60
CA LYS A 82 -6.58 -13.92 9.37
C LYS A 82 -7.85 -14.45 8.73
N ASP A 83 -9.01 -13.93 9.14
CA ASP A 83 -10.32 -14.31 8.60
C ASP A 83 -10.42 -13.97 7.10
N LEU A 84 -9.91 -12.78 6.72
CA LEU A 84 -9.82 -12.35 5.34
C LEU A 84 -8.89 -13.28 4.54
N LEU A 85 -7.73 -13.64 5.08
CA LEU A 85 -6.76 -14.51 4.40
C LEU A 85 -7.27 -15.94 4.24
N SER A 86 -8.01 -16.47 5.22
CA SER A 86 -8.61 -17.80 5.13
C SER A 86 -9.76 -17.89 4.11
N GLU A 87 -10.55 -16.82 3.98
CA GLU A 87 -11.63 -16.75 2.99
C GLU A 87 -11.12 -16.35 1.59
N GLN A 88 -10.04 -15.56 1.50
CA GLN A 88 -9.63 -14.88 0.27
C GLN A 88 -8.36 -15.40 -0.42
N ILE A 89 -7.61 -16.34 0.15
CA ILE A 89 -6.58 -17.05 -0.67
C ILE A 89 -7.26 -17.95 -1.74
N GLY A 90 -8.58 -18.13 -1.65
CA GLY A 90 -9.46 -18.61 -2.72
C GLY A 90 -10.42 -17.54 -3.26
N VAL A 91 -9.97 -16.28 -3.45
CA VAL A 91 -10.79 -15.27 -4.14
C VAL A 91 -11.12 -15.77 -5.55
N SER A 92 -12.41 -15.78 -5.88
CA SER A 92 -12.89 -16.05 -7.23
C SER A 92 -12.58 -14.89 -8.17
N ASP A 93 -12.21 -15.20 -9.42
CA ASP A 93 -11.75 -14.23 -10.43
C ASP A 93 -12.75 -13.08 -10.66
N ASP A 94 -14.06 -13.29 -10.48
CA ASP A 94 -15.10 -12.24 -10.62
C ASP A 94 -14.98 -11.12 -9.56
N LYS A 95 -14.29 -11.38 -8.45
CA LYS A 95 -14.02 -10.43 -7.38
C LYS A 95 -12.67 -9.74 -7.54
N ILE A 96 -11.86 -10.16 -8.52
CA ILE A 96 -10.56 -9.56 -8.83
C ILE A 96 -10.77 -8.58 -9.99
N ARG A 97 -10.34 -7.34 -9.79
CA ARG A 97 -10.32 -6.32 -10.84
C ARG A 97 -8.87 -5.92 -11.09
N ILE A 98 -8.45 -6.02 -12.34
CA ILE A 98 -7.11 -5.65 -12.80
C ILE A 98 -7.29 -4.50 -13.79
N GLU A 99 -6.56 -3.42 -13.54
CA GLU A 99 -6.42 -2.31 -14.47
C GLU A 99 -4.93 -2.20 -14.81
N GLU A 100 -4.58 -2.35 -16.09
CA GLU A 100 -3.21 -2.21 -16.57
C GLU A 100 -3.01 -0.79 -17.11
N PHE A 101 -2.00 -0.09 -16.60
CA PHE A 101 -1.62 1.22 -17.12
C PHE A 101 -0.66 1.06 -18.29
N THR A 102 -1.14 1.29 -19.51
CA THR A 102 -0.38 1.11 -20.75
C THR A 102 0.42 2.36 -21.19
N GLY A 103 0.35 3.46 -20.43
CA GLY A 103 1.27 4.60 -20.59
C GLY A 103 1.07 5.46 -21.84
N TYR A 104 -0.17 5.81 -22.20
CA TYR A 104 -0.45 6.83 -23.22
C TYR A 104 -0.09 8.24 -22.76
#